data_AF-A0A8I0JDL5-F1
#
_entry.id   AF-A0A8I0JDL5-F1
#
_cell.length_a   1.000
_cell.length_b   1.000
_cell.length_c   1.000
_cell.angle_alpha   90.00
_cell.angle_beta   90.00
_cell.angle_gamma   90.00
#
_symmetry.space_group_name_H-M   'P 1'
#
loop_
_entity.id
_entity.type
_entity.pdbx_description
1 polymer ?
#
loop_
_entity_poly.entity_id
_entity_poly.type
_entity_poly.pdbx_seq_one_letter_code
_entity_poly.pdbx_strand_id
1 'polypeptide(L)' 'MTDIRNATFYVLEPDDPPTPSDAIPVSFEDAFKEAEKLTASGRAVHVLYTEDATQIQLTRFAAAGIRTSVAPHG' A
#
# COMPACT_ATOMS: atom_id res chain seq x y z
N MET A 1 17.39 7.40 -19.88
CA MET A 1 17.16 8.20 -18.65
C MET A 1 16.04 7.49 -17.93
N THR A 2 16.35 6.85 -16.81
CA THR A 2 15.44 5.90 -16.14
C THR A 2 14.22 6.66 -15.63
N ASP A 3 13.06 6.41 -16.23
CA ASP A 3 11.75 6.84 -15.74
C ASP A 3 11.50 6.01 -14.47
N ILE A 4 12.03 6.47 -13.33
CA ILE A 4 11.75 5.84 -12.03
C ILE A 4 10.36 6.33 -11.64
N ARG A 5 9.33 5.80 -12.32
CA ARG A 5 7.96 5.98 -11.86
C ARG A 5 7.85 5.30 -10.52
N ASN A 6 7.95 6.11 -9.47
CA ASN A 6 7.96 5.61 -8.12
C ASN A 6 6.52 5.29 -7.74
N ALA A 7 6.21 4.00 -7.70
CA ALA A 7 4.92 3.51 -7.23
C ALA A 7 4.61 4.12 -5.86
N THR A 8 3.44 4.74 -5.75
CA THR A 8 2.99 5.35 -4.51
C THR A 8 2.03 4.41 -3.82
N PHE A 9 2.23 4.22 -2.52
CA PHE A 9 1.42 3.34 -1.69
C PHE A 9 0.78 4.13 -0.55
N TYR A 10 -0.40 3.69 -0.14
CA TYR A 10 -1.15 4.26 0.97
C TYR A 10 -1.57 3.13 1.89
N VAL A 11 -1.19 3.20 3.16
CA VAL A 11 -1.56 2.19 4.16
C VAL A 11 -2.84 2.67 4.85
N LEU A 12 -3.92 1.91 4.70
CA LEU A 12 -5.21 2.19 5.32
C LEU A 12 -5.52 1.16 6.39
N GLU A 13 -5.99 1.66 7.53
CA GLU A 13 -6.62 0.85 8.57
C GLU A 13 -8.11 0.60 8.20
N PRO A 14 -8.78 -0.39 8.80
CA PRO A 14 -10.13 -0.76 8.38
C PRO A 14 -11.19 0.26 8.83
N ASP A 15 -10.83 1.14 9.75
CA ASP A 15 -11.65 2.26 10.22
C ASP A 15 -11.41 3.53 9.38
N ASP A 16 -10.36 3.54 8.55
CA ASP A 16 -10.00 4.70 7.74
C ASP A 16 -10.90 4.77 6.50
N PRO A 17 -11.44 5.95 6.16
CA PRO A 17 -12.20 6.08 4.93
C PRO A 17 -11.32 5.66 3.72
N PRO A 18 -11.87 4.95 2.73
CA PRO A 18 -11.11 4.46 1.57
C PRO A 18 -10.63 5.57 0.62
N THR A 19 -10.69 6.81 1.06
CA THR A 19 -10.25 7.99 0.34
C THR A 19 -8.78 8.27 0.65
N PRO A 20 -7.89 8.32 -0.36
CA PRO A 20 -6.49 8.71 -0.17
C PRO A 20 -6.31 10.18 0.24
N SER A 21 -7.38 10.91 0.56
CA SER A 21 -7.36 12.34 0.84
C SER A 21 -6.68 12.69 2.17
N ASP A 22 -6.63 11.75 3.13
CA ASP A 22 -5.91 11.89 4.40
C ASP A 22 -4.70 10.94 4.49
N ALA A 23 -4.66 9.92 3.63
CA ALA A 23 -3.60 8.92 3.65
C ALA A 23 -2.29 9.47 3.05
N ILE A 24 -1.20 9.33 3.80
CA ILE A 24 0.11 9.84 3.39
C ILE A 24 0.68 8.92 2.29
N PRO A 25 1.04 9.45 1.11
CA PRO A 25 1.73 8.69 0.08
C PRO A 25 3.12 8.29 0.57
N VAL A 26 3.40 7.00 0.60
CA VAL A 26 4.70 6.45 1.02
C VAL A 26 5.29 5.52 -0.03
N SER A 27 6.59 5.25 0.10
CA SER A 27 7.31 4.29 -0.73
C SER A 27 6.90 2.86 -0.40
N PHE A 28 7.19 1.92 -1.31
CA PHE A 28 6.94 0.50 -1.09
C PHE A 28 7.51 -0.02 0.24
N GLU A 29 8.77 0.29 0.55
CA GLU A 29 9.44 -0.24 1.74
C GLU A 29 8.77 0.25 3.03
N ASP A 30 8.42 1.54 3.10
CA ASP A 30 7.71 2.12 4.23
C ASP A 30 6.30 1.54 4.36
N ALA A 31 5.54 1.48 3.27
CA ALA A 31 4.20 0.87 3.27
C ALA A 31 4.24 -0.59 3.70
N PHE A 32 5.21 -1.36 3.20
CA PHE A 32 5.35 -2.78 3.53
C PHE A 32 5.68 -2.96 5.02
N LYS A 33 6.64 -2.19 5.54
CA LYS A 33 7.03 -2.26 6.95
C LYS A 33 5.90 -1.87 7.89
N GLU A 34 5.14 -0.83 7.54
CA GLU A 34 4.02 -0.37 8.35
C GLU A 34 2.86 -1.37 8.31
N ALA A 35 2.47 -1.81 7.12
CA ALA A 35 1.41 -2.79 6.95
C ALA A 35 1.76 -4.15 7.59
N GLU A 36 3.01 -4.59 7.51
CA GLU A 36 3.49 -5.80 8.20
C GLU A 36 3.38 -5.65 9.72
N LYS A 37 3.84 -4.52 10.28
CA LYS A 37 3.77 -4.24 11.73
C LYS A 37 2.34 -4.24 12.24
N LEU A 38 1.43 -3.60 11.51
CA LEU A 38 0.01 -3.52 11.86
C LEU A 38 -0.67 -4.91 11.75
N THR A 39 -0.38 -5.65 10.68
CA THR A 39 -0.87 -7.02 10.49
C THR A 39 -0.36 -7.97 11.58
N ALA A 40 0.93 -7.86 11.95
CA ALA A 40 1.54 -8.62 13.05
C ALA A 40 0.93 -8.26 14.41
N SER A 41 0.39 -7.05 14.56
CA SER A 41 -0.35 -6.61 15.76
C SER A 41 -1.82 -7.08 15.77
N GLY A 42 -2.25 -7.85 14.76
CA GLY A 42 -3.61 -8.36 14.62
C GLY A 42 -4.60 -7.36 14.04
N ARG A 43 -4.13 -6.23 13.50
CA ARG A 43 -4.98 -5.24 12.82
C ARG A 43 -5.13 -5.62 11.35
N ALA A 44 -6.35 -5.52 10.82
CA ALA A 44 -6.58 -5.71 9.39
C ALA A 44 -6.11 -4.47 8.64
N VAL A 45 -5.21 -4.63 7.67
CA VAL A 45 -4.66 -3.53 6.88
C VAL A 45 -5.01 -3.68 5.42
N HIS A 46 -5.23 -2.55 4.77
CA HIS A 46 -5.48 -2.47 3.34
C HIS A 46 -4.50 -1.47 2.71
N VAL A 47 -3.75 -1.88 1.70
CA VAL A 47 -2.78 -1.01 1.02
C VAL A 47 -3.32 -0.59 -0.33
N LEU A 48 -3.52 0.70 -0.55
CA LEU A 48 -3.79 1.23 -1.87
C LEU A 48 -2.49 1.50 -2.62
N TYR A 49 -2.49 1.29 -3.93
CA TYR A 49 -1.32 1.53 -4.78
C TYR A 49 -1.71 2.23 -6.09
N THR A 50 -0.80 3.03 -6.64
CA THR A 50 -0.96 3.62 -7.98
C THR A 50 -0.56 2.62 -9.08
N GLU A 51 -1.03 2.82 -10.31
CA GLU A 51 -0.77 1.93 -11.46
C GLU A 51 0.72 1.63 -11.74
N ASP A 52 1.63 2.46 -11.22
CA ASP A 52 3.07 2.25 -11.29
C ASP A 52 3.59 1.13 -10.38
N ALA A 53 2.76 0.53 -9.53
CA ALA A 53 3.15 -0.59 -8.68
C ALA A 53 3.49 -1.84 -9.49
N THR A 54 4.68 -2.37 -9.23
CA THR A 54 5.16 -3.57 -9.91
C THR A 54 4.54 -4.84 -9.33
N GLN A 55 4.38 -5.87 -10.16
CA GLN A 55 3.88 -7.18 -9.71
C GLN A 55 4.70 -7.78 -8.55
N ILE A 56 6.01 -7.51 -8.51
CA ILE A 56 6.90 -7.97 -7.43
C ILE A 56 6.50 -7.34 -6.09
N GLN A 57 6.20 -6.03 -6.07
CA GLN A 57 5.74 -5.32 -4.87
C GLN A 57 4.39 -5.86 -4.40
N LEU A 58 3.44 -6.06 -5.32
CA LEU A 58 2.12 -6.62 -5.00
C LEU A 58 2.20 -8.04 -4.44
N THR A 59 3.08 -8.87 -5.02
CA THR A 59 3.31 -10.25 -4.57
C THR A 59 3.87 -10.27 -3.15
N ARG A 60 4.75 -9.33 -2.80
CA ARG A 60 5.27 -9.21 -1.42
C ARG A 60 4.17 -8.91 -0.42
N PHE A 61 3.28 -7.96 -0.71
CA PHE A 61 2.13 -7.69 0.18
C PHE A 61 1.23 -8.91 0.35
N ALA A 62 0.89 -9.59 -0.75
CA ALA A 62 0.06 -10.79 -0.71
C ALA A 62 0.73 -11.93 0.10
N ALA A 63 2.04 -12.11 -0.02
CA ALA A 63 2.80 -13.10 0.75
C ALA A 63 2.79 -12.82 2.26
N ALA A 64 2.70 -11.55 2.65
CA ALA A 64 2.52 -11.14 4.05
C ALA A 64 1.05 -11.16 4.51
N GLY A 65 0.11 -11.59 3.65
CA GLY A 65 -1.32 -11.61 3.96
C GLY A 65 -1.99 -10.24 3.92
N ILE A 66 -1.32 -9.22 3.36
CA ILE A 66 -1.81 -7.85 3.28
C ILE A 66 -2.66 -7.69 2.02
N ARG A 67 -3.87 -7.15 2.18
CA ARG A 67 -4.75 -6.88 1.04
C ARG A 67 -4.30 -5.61 0.33
N THR A 68 -4.25 -5.67 -1.00
CA THR A 68 -3.91 -4.50 -1.82
C THR A 68 -5.02 -4.18 -2.80
N SER A 69 -5.18 -2.91 -3.16
CA SER A 69 -6.09 -2.48 -4.24
C SER A 69 -5.55 -1.24 -4.96
N VAL A 70 -5.95 -1.07 -6.21
CA VAL A 70 -5.59 0.14 -6.97
C VAL A 70 -6.30 1.34 -6.33
N ALA A 71 -5.57 2.41 -6.09
CA ALA A 71 -6.15 3.67 -5.62
C ALA A 71 -7.13 4.19 -6.69
N PRO A 72 -8.35 4.62 -6.33
CA PRO A 72 -9.28 5.17 -7.29
C PRO A 72 -8.65 6.39 -7.96
N HIS A 73 -8.50 6.34 -9.28
CA HIS A 73 -8.11 7.50 -10.06
C HIS A 73 -9.23 8.53 -9.93
N GLY A 74 -8.92 9.67 -9.32
CA GLY A 74 -9.78 10.86 -9.36
C GLY A 74 -9.85 11.44 -10.76
#